data_AF-A0A9C8WUK7-F1
#
_entry.id   AF-A0A9C8WUK7-F1
#
_cell.length_a   1.000
_cell.length_b   1.000
_cell.length_c   1.000
_cell.angle_alpha   90.00
_cell.angle_beta   90.00
_cell.angle_gamma   90.00
#
_symmetry.space_group_name_H-M   'P 1'
#
loop_
_entity.id
_entity.type
_entity.pdbx_description
1 polymer ?
#
loop_
_entity_poly.entity_id
_entity_poly.type
_entity_poly.pdbx_seq_one_letter_code
_entity_poly.pdbx_strand_id
1 'polypeptide(L)'
;MKRSVILTLLFSVIAANAYAGYCVSGKRGLKTSAMINRYLSDLADNSSGFAVVGSVGTTGGSGTEKGKKIKAILITENASWNKDSGKPTVIITGAIHGNEWATPEVCLGIAEYLLENKDNADPARDDKGLLINGGAGQGMKTTAESPIVPRITSIKQLLKTIQVIIIPVFNPEGYDYSHTQEGKQSYYGAGWRPNRVDQMALMPEERCYREDGTLYEKPPTDAEHCFLADYDDTASDGDLEEESVIVCESVDRKSISLFAPELSVASAEMFDAVYSSTDPSRVVCVSGERRVWKEQWSADDDTIDLAGALQEGYLQKAYGVDLNRNFQYKWDVVDGQKHLFIRTRSPSSRMYRGNGVISEQETHAMEKLVAERNVVALIDYHAGSTQVLYPYAYSTRARVEKNILGGKSDYDVFRRVSEKIASLLNRHGGKDTSIIGYTAAQNYNETSVGSGVARDCYYETEGIAAINIEVHDRRYTYEEAEYMKVVPEICKTNVPGAIWFLFWAADLGNRAPD
;
A
#
# COMPACT_ATOMS: atom_id res chain seq x y z
N MET A 1 -45.58 50.48 -14.50
CA MET A 1 -46.05 49.12 -14.83
C MET A 1 -44.85 48.29 -15.28
N LYS A 2 -44.26 47.46 -14.40
CA LYS A 2 -43.25 46.47 -14.79
C LYS A 2 -43.92 45.09 -14.77
N ARG A 3 -44.01 44.47 -15.95
CA ARG A 3 -44.54 43.12 -16.16
C ARG A 3 -43.50 42.10 -15.70
N SER A 4 -43.98 41.11 -14.95
CA SER A 4 -43.28 39.87 -14.61
C SER A 4 -42.82 39.12 -15.85
N VAL A 5 -41.62 38.55 -15.80
CA VAL A 5 -41.22 37.41 -16.62
C VAL A 5 -40.77 36.34 -15.63
N ILE A 6 -41.62 35.32 -15.48
CA ILE A 6 -41.31 34.08 -14.78
C ILE A 6 -40.40 33.29 -15.72
N LEU A 7 -39.15 33.08 -15.30
CA LEU A 7 -38.19 32.24 -16.03
C LEU A 7 -38.41 30.80 -15.58
N THR A 8 -39.13 30.04 -16.38
CA THR A 8 -39.32 28.59 -16.19
C THR A 8 -37.99 27.90 -16.46
N LEU A 9 -37.31 27.43 -15.41
CA LEU A 9 -36.18 26.51 -15.55
C LEU A 9 -36.69 25.19 -16.13
N LEU A 10 -36.39 24.94 -17.42
CA LEU A 10 -36.47 23.61 -17.98
C LEU A 10 -35.39 22.76 -17.29
N PHE A 11 -35.83 21.80 -16.48
CA PHE A 11 -35.04 20.61 -16.17
C PHE A 11 -34.83 19.86 -17.49
N SER A 12 -33.69 20.05 -18.14
CA SER A 12 -33.19 19.11 -19.12
C SER A 12 -32.86 17.82 -18.38
N VAL A 13 -33.67 16.80 -18.61
CA VAL A 13 -33.34 15.40 -18.30
C VAL A 13 -32.07 15.10 -19.10
N ILE A 14 -30.91 15.22 -18.45
CA ILE A 14 -29.66 14.69 -18.98
C ILE A 14 -29.88 13.18 -19.09
N ALA A 15 -29.72 12.65 -20.29
CA ALA A 15 -29.86 11.23 -20.57
C ALA A 15 -29.04 10.41 -19.56
N ALA A 16 -29.67 9.41 -18.97
CA ALA A 16 -29.12 8.48 -17.97
C ALA A 16 -27.97 7.57 -18.48
N ASN A 17 -27.24 7.98 -19.51
CA ASN A 17 -26.17 7.23 -20.17
C ASN A 17 -24.84 8.00 -20.24
N ALA A 18 -24.66 9.06 -19.43
CA ALA A 18 -23.33 9.59 -19.18
C ALA A 18 -22.62 8.60 -18.25
N TYR A 19 -21.86 7.64 -18.79
CA TYR A 19 -20.95 6.80 -18.03
C TYR A 19 -20.02 7.74 -17.26
N ALA A 20 -20.32 7.96 -15.99
CA ALA A 20 -19.71 9.00 -15.19
C ALA A 20 -18.20 8.70 -15.07
N GLY A 21 -17.39 9.70 -15.36
CA GLY A 21 -15.94 9.55 -15.30
C GLY A 21 -15.51 9.50 -13.84
N TYR A 22 -14.97 8.37 -13.41
CA TYR A 22 -14.33 8.24 -12.10
C TYR A 22 -12.89 8.79 -12.14
N CYS A 23 -12.38 9.21 -10.97
CA CYS A 23 -11.17 10.00 -10.76
C CYS A 23 -11.21 11.40 -11.37
N VAL A 24 -12.32 12.12 -11.16
CA VAL A 24 -12.42 13.54 -11.49
C VAL A 24 -11.42 14.35 -10.67
N SER A 25 -11.20 13.95 -9.42
CA SER A 25 -10.19 14.51 -8.52
C SER A 25 -8.79 14.48 -9.15
N GLY A 26 -8.35 13.37 -9.75
CA GLY A 26 -7.01 13.20 -10.31
C GLY A 26 -6.66 14.20 -11.41
N LYS A 27 -7.66 14.66 -12.18
CA LYS A 27 -7.50 15.70 -13.22
C LYS A 27 -7.24 17.10 -12.67
N ARG A 28 -7.34 17.29 -11.35
CA ARG A 28 -7.14 18.59 -10.67
C ARG A 28 -5.74 18.73 -10.05
N GLY A 29 -4.81 17.84 -10.38
CA GLY A 29 -3.42 17.89 -9.90
C GLY A 29 -3.18 17.17 -8.58
N LEU A 30 -1.95 17.26 -8.09
CA LEU A 30 -1.50 16.64 -6.84
C LEU A 30 -2.25 17.23 -5.63
N LYS A 31 -2.47 16.41 -4.60
CA LYS A 31 -3.20 16.80 -3.39
C LYS A 31 -2.41 16.42 -2.16
N THR A 32 -2.44 17.28 -1.14
CA THR A 32 -2.03 16.88 0.20
C THR A 32 -3.10 16.02 0.85
N SER A 33 -2.74 15.31 1.93
CA SER A 33 -3.68 14.57 2.77
C SER A 33 -4.83 15.46 3.26
N ALA A 34 -4.57 16.74 3.55
CA ALA A 34 -5.58 17.70 3.97
C ALA A 34 -6.58 18.04 2.83
N MET A 35 -6.09 18.18 1.59
CA MET A 35 -6.95 18.40 0.43
C MET A 35 -7.83 17.18 0.14
N ILE A 36 -7.28 15.98 0.24
CA ILE A 36 -8.03 14.71 0.12
C ILE A 36 -9.09 14.62 1.22
N ASN A 37 -8.72 14.93 2.46
CA ASN A 37 -9.63 14.94 3.60
C ASN A 37 -10.79 15.94 3.45
N ARG A 38 -10.54 17.08 2.79
CA ARG A 38 -11.60 18.03 2.44
C ARG A 38 -12.48 17.47 1.33
N TYR A 39 -11.89 16.86 0.31
CA TYR A 39 -12.63 16.26 -0.79
C TYR A 39 -13.58 15.14 -0.32
N LEU A 40 -13.14 14.30 0.62
CA LEU A 40 -14.02 13.31 1.26
C LEU A 40 -15.22 13.95 1.97
N SER A 41 -15.01 15.08 2.65
CA SER A 41 -16.10 15.83 3.29
C SER A 41 -17.07 16.38 2.25
N ASP A 42 -16.55 16.95 1.15
CA ASP A 42 -17.38 17.45 0.05
C ASP A 42 -18.21 16.31 -0.61
N LEU A 43 -17.63 15.11 -0.79
CA LEU A 43 -18.35 13.94 -1.31
C LEU A 43 -19.49 13.50 -0.36
N ALA A 44 -19.22 13.48 0.95
CA ALA A 44 -20.20 13.08 1.96
C ALA A 44 -21.36 14.08 2.06
N ASP A 45 -21.05 15.38 2.10
CA ASP A 45 -22.07 16.45 2.19
C ASP A 45 -23.00 16.42 0.97
N ASN A 46 -22.46 16.16 -0.22
CA ASN A 46 -23.22 16.07 -1.47
C ASN A 46 -23.97 14.73 -1.64
N SER A 47 -23.75 13.76 -0.75
CA SER A 47 -24.36 12.42 -0.83
C SER A 47 -25.06 12.05 0.47
N SER A 48 -25.78 13.02 1.05
CA SER A 48 -26.51 12.88 2.31
C SER A 48 -27.35 11.59 2.36
N GLY A 49 -27.22 10.85 3.47
CA GLY A 49 -27.87 9.55 3.67
C GLY A 49 -27.10 8.36 3.09
N PHE A 50 -26.12 8.58 2.21
CA PHE A 50 -25.31 7.53 1.61
C PHE A 50 -23.83 7.56 1.99
N ALA A 51 -23.33 8.72 2.45
CA ALA A 51 -21.94 8.86 2.86
C ALA A 51 -21.80 9.69 4.13
N VAL A 52 -20.79 9.34 4.94
CA VAL A 52 -20.35 10.08 6.11
C VAL A 52 -18.85 9.94 6.26
N VAL A 53 -18.17 11.00 6.67
CA VAL A 53 -16.74 10.93 7.01
C VAL A 53 -16.53 10.62 8.48
N GLY A 54 -15.45 9.92 8.79
CA GLY A 54 -15.03 9.70 10.16
C GLY A 54 -13.52 9.55 10.31
N SER A 55 -13.08 9.44 11.55
CA SER A 55 -11.67 9.29 11.90
C SER A 55 -11.42 7.83 12.24
N VAL A 56 -10.44 7.22 11.58
CA VAL A 56 -9.94 5.87 11.88
C VAL A 56 -8.99 5.94 13.08
N GLY A 57 -8.16 6.98 13.11
CA GLY A 57 -7.24 7.24 14.22
C GLY A 57 -6.52 8.57 14.04
N THR A 58 -5.47 8.77 14.83
CA THR A 58 -4.52 9.88 14.69
C THR A 58 -3.13 9.28 14.66
N THR A 59 -2.27 9.76 13.76
CA THR A 59 -0.89 9.29 13.65
C THR A 59 -0.05 9.70 14.87
N GLY A 60 1.14 9.12 15.01
CA GLY A 60 2.04 9.39 16.14
C GLY A 60 2.63 10.81 16.18
N GLY A 61 2.70 11.50 15.04
CA GLY A 61 3.43 12.77 14.93
C GLY A 61 4.89 12.57 14.52
N SER A 62 5.52 13.64 14.04
CA SER A 62 6.95 13.70 13.70
C SER A 62 7.64 14.81 14.51
N GLY A 63 8.53 14.46 15.43
CA GLY A 63 9.28 15.42 16.24
C GLY A 63 8.38 16.31 17.09
N THR A 64 8.26 17.60 16.75
CA THR A 64 7.42 18.59 17.45
C THR A 64 6.01 18.75 16.84
N GLU A 65 5.73 18.12 15.70
CA GLU A 65 4.44 18.22 15.04
C GLU A 65 3.40 17.28 15.65
N LYS A 66 2.16 17.78 15.81
CA LYS A 66 1.05 16.94 16.27
C LYS A 66 0.63 15.96 15.18
N GLY A 67 0.29 14.74 15.60
CA GLY A 67 -0.24 13.71 14.69
C GLY A 67 -1.44 14.17 13.86
N LYS A 68 -1.53 13.63 12.65
CA LYS A 68 -2.58 13.92 11.67
C LYS A 68 -3.72 12.91 11.81
N LYS A 69 -4.96 13.35 11.57
CA LYS A 69 -6.11 12.44 11.54
C LYS A 69 -6.07 11.57 10.29
N ILE A 70 -6.22 10.26 10.48
CA ILE A 70 -6.48 9.31 9.41
C ILE A 70 -7.99 9.34 9.16
N LYS A 71 -8.41 9.98 8.06
CA LYS A 71 -9.83 10.15 7.74
C LYS A 71 -10.26 9.10 6.72
N ALA A 72 -11.48 8.63 6.88
CA ALA A 72 -12.15 7.74 5.93
C ALA A 72 -13.53 8.30 5.54
N ILE A 73 -14.05 7.79 4.43
CA ILE A 73 -15.47 7.91 4.06
C ILE A 73 -16.12 6.54 4.19
N LEU A 74 -17.26 6.48 4.88
CA LEU A 74 -18.12 5.31 4.95
C LEU A 74 -19.29 5.52 3.99
N ILE A 75 -19.48 4.59 3.06
CA ILE A 75 -20.50 4.63 2.02
C ILE A 75 -21.44 3.42 2.17
N THR A 76 -22.72 3.69 2.40
CA THR A 76 -23.81 2.69 2.51
C THR A 76 -25.17 3.40 2.55
N GLU A 77 -26.27 2.72 2.22
CA GLU A 77 -27.61 3.28 2.46
C GLU A 77 -27.84 3.47 3.98
N ASN A 78 -28.26 4.68 4.37
CA ASN A 78 -28.41 5.16 5.74
C ASN A 78 -27.08 5.26 6.51
N ALA A 79 -26.04 5.79 5.85
CA ALA A 79 -24.69 5.88 6.41
C ALA A 79 -24.63 6.59 7.77
N SER A 80 -23.96 5.94 8.73
CA SER A 80 -23.67 6.51 10.05
C SER A 80 -22.33 5.99 10.54
N TRP A 81 -21.41 6.91 10.91
CA TRP A 81 -20.12 6.50 11.44
C TRP A 81 -20.26 5.90 12.84
N ASN A 82 -21.08 6.50 13.71
CA ASN A 82 -21.15 6.10 15.12
C ASN A 82 -22.18 5.00 15.39
N LYS A 83 -23.04 4.67 14.43
CA LYS A 83 -24.03 3.59 14.55
C LYS A 83 -23.69 2.53 13.53
N ASP A 84 -23.04 1.45 13.98
CA ASP A 84 -22.81 0.32 13.10
C ASP A 84 -24.14 -0.28 12.67
N SER A 85 -24.29 -0.48 11.36
CA SER A 85 -25.49 -1.11 10.79
C SER A 85 -25.48 -2.63 10.94
N GLY A 86 -24.34 -3.23 11.34
CA GLY A 86 -24.12 -4.67 11.38
C GLY A 86 -23.96 -5.31 9.99
N LYS A 87 -24.17 -4.53 8.91
CA LYS A 87 -23.92 -4.98 7.54
C LYS A 87 -22.45 -5.38 7.38
N PRO A 88 -22.16 -6.39 6.55
CA PRO A 88 -20.79 -6.73 6.16
C PRO A 88 -20.06 -5.49 5.65
N THR A 89 -18.83 -5.31 6.10
CA THR A 89 -18.00 -4.15 5.82
C THR A 89 -16.83 -4.54 4.94
N VAL A 90 -16.58 -3.77 3.89
CA VAL A 90 -15.38 -3.89 3.06
C VAL A 90 -14.52 -2.66 3.27
N ILE A 91 -13.23 -2.85 3.54
CA ILE A 91 -12.26 -1.75 3.68
C ILE A 91 -11.45 -1.63 2.39
N ILE A 92 -11.25 -0.41 1.92
CA ILE A 92 -10.34 -0.10 0.82
C ILE A 92 -9.37 0.96 1.30
N THR A 93 -8.07 0.70 1.17
CA THR A 93 -7.03 1.61 1.64
C THR A 93 -6.01 1.92 0.56
N GLY A 94 -5.46 3.13 0.62
CA GLY A 94 -4.37 3.60 -0.23
C GLY A 94 -3.35 4.39 0.60
N ALA A 95 -2.18 4.63 -0.01
CA ALA A 95 -1.04 5.32 0.59
C ALA A 95 -0.75 4.85 2.03
N ILE A 96 -0.68 3.54 2.23
CA ILE A 96 0.03 2.96 3.37
C ILE A 96 1.54 3.28 3.25
N HIS A 97 2.05 3.31 2.02
CA HIS A 97 3.35 3.89 1.69
C HIS A 97 3.17 5.32 1.18
N GLY A 98 3.99 6.25 1.69
CA GLY A 98 3.87 7.67 1.39
C GLY A 98 4.09 8.04 -0.07
N ASN A 99 4.96 7.32 -0.78
CA ASN A 99 5.39 7.64 -2.14
C ASN A 99 4.47 7.10 -3.24
N GLU A 100 3.46 6.27 -2.92
CA GLU A 100 2.60 5.59 -3.91
C GLU A 100 1.41 6.48 -4.32
N TRP A 101 1.68 7.61 -4.99
CA TRP A 101 0.75 8.74 -5.13
C TRP A 101 -0.50 8.50 -5.97
N ALA A 102 -0.53 7.45 -6.79
CA ALA A 102 -1.71 7.09 -7.56
C ALA A 102 -2.80 6.42 -6.69
N THR A 103 -2.41 5.74 -5.61
CA THR A 103 -3.32 4.91 -4.81
C THR A 103 -4.43 5.69 -4.10
N PRO A 104 -4.20 6.92 -3.56
CA PRO A 104 -5.30 7.71 -2.99
C PRO A 104 -6.33 8.12 -4.04
N GLU A 105 -5.91 8.42 -5.27
CA GLU A 105 -6.85 8.79 -6.33
C GLU A 105 -7.68 7.59 -6.79
N VAL A 106 -7.10 6.39 -6.86
CA VAL A 106 -7.89 5.17 -7.11
C VAL A 106 -8.97 5.00 -6.03
N CYS A 107 -8.62 5.20 -4.76
CA CYS A 107 -9.59 5.19 -3.65
C CYS A 107 -10.69 6.25 -3.84
N LEU A 108 -10.35 7.48 -4.22
CA LEU A 108 -11.32 8.53 -4.51
C LEU A 108 -12.20 8.19 -5.71
N GLY A 109 -11.66 7.62 -6.77
CA GLY A 109 -12.42 7.19 -7.94
C GLY A 109 -13.45 6.10 -7.62
N ILE A 110 -13.13 5.20 -6.69
CA ILE A 110 -14.10 4.21 -6.19
C ILE A 110 -15.22 4.91 -5.41
N ALA A 111 -14.87 5.85 -4.53
CA ALA A 111 -15.87 6.62 -3.78
C ALA A 111 -16.80 7.42 -4.71
N GLU A 112 -16.23 8.13 -5.69
CA GLU A 112 -16.97 8.86 -6.73
C GLU A 112 -17.92 7.91 -7.48
N TYR A 113 -17.42 6.79 -7.99
CA TYR A 113 -18.23 5.83 -8.75
C TYR A 113 -19.43 5.30 -7.95
N LEU A 114 -19.20 4.92 -6.68
CA LEU A 114 -20.26 4.42 -5.80
C LEU A 114 -21.35 5.48 -5.54
N LEU A 115 -20.95 6.73 -5.29
CA LEU A 115 -21.88 7.80 -4.93
C LEU A 115 -22.62 8.39 -6.13
N GLU A 116 -21.99 8.42 -7.30
CA GLU A 116 -22.64 8.82 -8.55
C GLU A 116 -23.68 7.79 -8.99
N ASN A 117 -23.43 6.49 -8.72
CA ASN A 117 -24.32 5.39 -9.11
C ASN A 117 -25.20 4.86 -7.97
N LYS A 118 -25.23 5.52 -6.80
CA LYS A 118 -25.97 5.06 -5.61
C LYS A 118 -27.44 4.73 -5.85
N ASP A 119 -28.08 5.45 -6.78
CA ASP A 119 -29.50 5.27 -7.13
C ASP A 119 -29.72 4.37 -8.35
N ASN A 120 -28.63 3.95 -9.02
CA ASN A 120 -28.66 3.18 -10.26
C ASN A 120 -28.94 1.70 -9.99
N ALA A 121 -30.09 1.23 -10.47
CA ALA A 121 -30.52 -0.15 -10.34
C ALA A 121 -30.05 -1.06 -11.48
N ASP A 122 -29.52 -0.48 -12.56
CA ASP A 122 -28.99 -1.25 -13.68
C ASP A 122 -27.65 -1.91 -13.33
N PRO A 123 -27.30 -3.02 -14.01
CA PRO A 123 -25.99 -3.64 -13.84
C PRO A 123 -24.84 -2.66 -14.11
N ALA A 124 -23.86 -2.64 -13.20
CA ALA A 124 -22.73 -1.73 -13.25
C ALA A 124 -21.84 -1.96 -14.49
N ARG A 125 -21.33 -0.85 -15.03
CA ARG A 125 -20.54 -0.82 -16.27
C ARG A 125 -19.24 -0.05 -16.09
N ASP A 126 -18.21 -0.46 -16.83
CA ASP A 126 -16.92 0.24 -16.88
C ASP A 126 -16.97 1.50 -17.76
N ASP A 127 -15.83 2.18 -17.93
CA ASP A 127 -15.69 3.40 -18.74
C ASP A 127 -15.98 3.19 -20.23
N LYS A 128 -15.97 1.93 -20.70
CA LYS A 128 -16.32 1.54 -22.07
C LYS A 128 -17.78 1.11 -22.21
N GLY A 129 -18.56 1.18 -21.13
CA GLY A 129 -19.95 0.72 -21.08
C GLY A 129 -20.08 -0.80 -21.06
N LEU A 130 -19.00 -1.57 -20.86
CA LEU A 130 -19.08 -3.02 -20.72
C LEU A 130 -19.52 -3.39 -19.31
N LEU A 131 -20.29 -4.46 -19.19
CA LEU A 131 -20.72 -4.96 -17.88
C LEU A 131 -19.51 -5.39 -17.04
N ILE A 132 -19.41 -4.89 -15.82
CA ILE A 132 -18.36 -5.27 -14.85
C ILE A 132 -18.50 -6.77 -14.51
N ASN A 133 -19.74 -7.24 -14.30
CA ASN A 133 -20.02 -8.66 -14.13
C ASN A 133 -20.11 -9.42 -15.49
N GLY A 134 -19.96 -8.73 -16.61
CA GLY A 134 -19.93 -9.34 -17.94
C GLY A 134 -18.72 -10.25 -18.11
N GLY A 135 -18.89 -11.37 -18.81
CA GLY A 135 -17.79 -12.30 -19.08
C GLY A 135 -17.27 -13.01 -17.83
N ALA A 136 -18.14 -13.71 -17.07
CA ALA A 136 -17.68 -14.95 -16.44
C ALA A 136 -17.06 -15.78 -17.58
N GLY A 137 -15.75 -16.03 -17.53
CA GLY A 137 -14.94 -16.37 -18.70
C GLY A 137 -15.56 -17.48 -19.56
N GLN A 138 -15.31 -17.45 -20.87
CA GLN A 138 -15.52 -18.61 -21.72
C GLN A 138 -14.76 -19.80 -21.09
N GLY A 139 -15.49 -20.65 -20.35
CA GLY A 139 -14.92 -21.73 -19.53
C GLY A 139 -15.47 -21.84 -18.09
N MET A 140 -16.07 -20.79 -17.52
CA MET A 140 -16.77 -20.91 -16.23
C MET A 140 -18.15 -21.53 -16.44
N LYS A 141 -18.25 -22.86 -16.27
CA LYS A 141 -19.55 -23.52 -16.15
C LYS A 141 -20.29 -22.92 -14.96
N THR A 142 -21.35 -22.19 -15.25
CA THR A 142 -22.34 -21.71 -14.29
C THR A 142 -23.10 -22.91 -13.74
N THR A 143 -22.65 -23.43 -12.61
CA THR A 143 -23.55 -24.10 -11.67
C THR A 143 -23.95 -23.04 -10.63
N ALA A 144 -25.16 -23.14 -10.10
CA ALA A 144 -25.75 -22.16 -9.18
C ALA A 144 -24.99 -22.00 -7.83
N GLU A 145 -23.85 -22.69 -7.66
CA GLU A 145 -23.05 -22.79 -6.44
C GLU A 145 -21.57 -22.39 -6.64
N SER A 146 -21.22 -21.68 -7.72
CA SER A 146 -19.84 -21.19 -7.87
C SER A 146 -19.61 -19.92 -7.02
N PRO A 147 -18.80 -19.95 -5.96
CA PRO A 147 -18.68 -18.90 -4.94
C PRO A 147 -18.03 -17.59 -5.42
N ILE A 148 -17.68 -17.50 -6.70
CA ILE A 148 -16.93 -16.41 -7.30
C ILE A 148 -17.82 -15.55 -8.21
N VAL A 149 -19.01 -16.01 -8.60
CA VAL A 149 -19.91 -15.22 -9.44
C VAL A 149 -20.80 -14.37 -8.54
N PRO A 150 -20.64 -13.02 -8.53
CA PRO A 150 -21.43 -12.18 -7.62
C PRO A 150 -22.90 -12.16 -8.02
N ARG A 151 -23.79 -12.29 -7.04
CA ARG A 151 -25.25 -12.19 -7.27
C ARG A 151 -25.69 -10.74 -7.45
N ILE A 152 -25.05 -9.83 -6.72
CA ILE A 152 -25.30 -8.40 -6.82
C ILE A 152 -24.59 -7.85 -8.05
N THR A 153 -25.30 -7.07 -8.85
CA THR A 153 -24.78 -6.50 -10.10
C THR A 153 -24.94 -4.99 -10.20
N SER A 154 -25.77 -4.38 -9.36
CA SER A 154 -26.05 -2.92 -9.38
C SER A 154 -25.58 -2.26 -8.09
N ILE A 155 -25.15 -1.00 -8.21
CA ILE A 155 -24.63 -0.22 -7.08
C ILE A 155 -25.73 0.06 -6.05
N LYS A 156 -26.96 0.32 -6.49
CA LYS A 156 -28.10 0.48 -5.59
C LYS A 156 -28.30 -0.72 -4.67
N GLN A 157 -28.21 -1.94 -5.20
CA GLN A 157 -28.38 -3.14 -4.39
C GLN A 157 -27.15 -3.40 -3.50
N LEU A 158 -25.94 -3.08 -3.99
CA LEU A 158 -24.71 -3.19 -3.22
C LEU A 158 -24.75 -2.32 -1.95
N LEU A 159 -25.10 -1.04 -2.07
CA LEU A 159 -25.10 -0.11 -0.94
C LEU A 159 -26.21 -0.40 0.09
N LYS A 160 -27.24 -1.16 -0.28
CA LYS A 160 -28.21 -1.73 0.67
C LYS A 160 -27.63 -2.86 1.49
N THR A 161 -26.72 -3.63 0.88
CA THR A 161 -26.24 -4.92 1.42
C THR A 161 -25.00 -4.76 2.29
N ILE A 162 -24.06 -3.88 1.92
CA ILE A 162 -22.77 -3.73 2.61
C ILE A 162 -22.49 -2.30 3.06
N GLN A 163 -21.46 -2.17 3.92
CA GLN A 163 -20.74 -0.93 4.19
C GLN A 163 -19.42 -0.94 3.42
N VAL A 164 -19.05 0.20 2.83
CA VAL A 164 -17.72 0.37 2.23
C VAL A 164 -17.00 1.50 2.98
N ILE A 165 -15.88 1.19 3.62
CA ILE A 165 -15.02 2.19 4.27
C ILE A 165 -13.80 2.39 3.40
N ILE A 166 -13.60 3.62 2.92
CA ILE A 166 -12.47 3.97 2.04
C ILE A 166 -11.55 4.92 2.80
N ILE A 167 -10.27 4.55 2.89
CA ILE A 167 -9.19 5.29 3.53
C ILE A 167 -8.17 5.66 2.45
N PRO A 168 -8.33 6.80 1.75
CA PRO A 168 -7.44 7.12 0.63
C PRO A 168 -5.99 7.35 1.06
N VAL A 169 -5.76 7.88 2.27
CA VAL A 169 -4.43 8.16 2.79
C VAL A 169 -4.31 7.59 4.20
N PHE A 170 -3.76 6.37 4.30
CA PHE A 170 -3.54 5.71 5.58
C PHE A 170 -2.31 6.26 6.33
N ASN A 171 -1.27 6.67 5.59
CA ASN A 171 -0.04 7.28 6.10
C ASN A 171 0.03 8.79 5.74
N PRO A 172 -0.76 9.67 6.38
CA PRO A 172 -0.85 11.08 5.98
C PRO A 172 0.43 11.88 6.20
N GLU A 173 1.26 11.51 7.18
CA GLU A 173 2.54 12.19 7.43
C GLU A 173 3.59 11.78 6.40
N GLY A 174 3.74 10.48 6.13
CA GLY A 174 4.65 9.99 5.10
C GLY A 174 4.22 10.46 3.70
N TYR A 175 2.92 10.45 3.42
CA TYR A 175 2.36 10.95 2.16
C TYR A 175 2.67 12.43 1.93
N ASP A 176 2.34 13.30 2.89
CA ASP A 176 2.60 14.74 2.73
C ASP A 176 4.11 15.04 2.68
N TYR A 177 4.93 14.32 3.46
CA TYR A 177 6.38 14.50 3.41
C TYR A 177 6.92 14.08 2.03
N SER A 178 6.42 12.98 1.45
CA SER A 178 6.85 12.55 0.11
C SER A 178 6.63 13.61 -0.97
N HIS A 179 5.68 14.54 -0.79
CA HIS A 179 5.42 15.64 -1.72
C HIS A 179 6.41 16.83 -1.58
N THR A 180 7.21 16.90 -0.53
CA THR A 180 8.27 17.92 -0.39
C THR A 180 9.45 17.60 -1.30
N GLN A 181 10.35 18.56 -1.51
CA GLN A 181 11.55 18.34 -2.33
C GLN A 181 12.42 17.22 -1.74
N GLU A 182 12.62 17.25 -0.42
CA GLU A 182 13.40 16.27 0.34
C GLU A 182 12.74 14.89 0.30
N GLY A 183 11.41 14.84 0.45
CA GLY A 183 10.64 13.61 0.36
C GLY A 183 10.71 12.97 -1.02
N LYS A 184 10.62 13.76 -2.10
CA LYS A 184 10.79 13.27 -3.48
C LYS A 184 12.19 12.72 -3.73
N GLN A 185 13.23 13.37 -3.20
CA GLN A 185 14.63 12.96 -3.36
C GLN A 185 15.00 11.73 -2.51
N SER A 186 14.16 11.35 -1.56
CA SER A 186 14.42 10.20 -0.69
C SER A 186 14.54 8.90 -1.49
N TYR A 187 15.44 8.01 -1.07
CA TYR A 187 15.69 6.71 -1.71
C TYR A 187 15.95 6.83 -3.23
N TYR A 188 16.94 7.65 -3.60
CA TYR A 188 17.37 7.87 -5.00
C TYR A 188 16.28 8.39 -5.93
N GLY A 189 15.36 9.19 -5.40
CA GLY A 189 14.25 9.71 -6.20
C GLY A 189 13.05 8.77 -6.31
N ALA A 190 13.06 7.61 -5.63
CA ALA A 190 11.88 6.75 -5.51
C ALA A 190 10.80 7.36 -4.59
N GLY A 191 11.18 8.34 -3.77
CA GLY A 191 10.28 9.08 -2.89
C GLY A 191 10.08 8.44 -1.52
N TRP A 192 9.68 9.24 -0.53
CA TRP A 192 9.55 8.78 0.85
C TRP A 192 8.41 7.76 1.07
N ARG A 193 8.79 6.54 1.46
CA ARG A 193 7.87 5.40 1.68
C ARG A 193 7.30 5.26 3.11
N PRO A 194 8.12 5.29 4.20
CA PRO A 194 7.64 4.96 5.55
C PRO A 194 6.66 6.00 6.13
N ASN A 195 6.12 5.75 7.34
CA ASN A 195 5.54 6.84 8.13
C ASN A 195 6.64 7.82 8.62
N ARG A 196 6.32 8.69 9.57
CA ARG A 196 7.22 9.78 10.00
C ARG A 196 7.57 9.79 11.49
N VAL A 197 7.37 8.66 12.19
CA VAL A 197 7.76 8.55 13.60
C VAL A 197 9.27 8.78 13.79
N ASP A 198 9.63 9.51 14.83
CA ASP A 198 11.01 9.77 15.20
C ASP A 198 11.63 8.55 15.89
N GLN A 199 12.36 7.72 15.14
CA GLN A 199 13.03 6.56 15.74
C GLN A 199 14.23 6.97 16.60
N MET A 200 14.83 8.15 16.40
CA MET A 200 15.92 8.63 17.25
C MET A 200 15.43 8.98 18.65
N ALA A 201 14.23 9.54 18.77
CA ALA A 201 13.59 9.78 20.06
C ALA A 201 13.30 8.48 20.84
N LEU A 202 13.09 7.37 20.11
CA LEU A 202 12.82 6.04 20.66
C LEU A 202 14.11 5.22 20.88
N MET A 203 15.19 5.54 20.16
CA MET A 203 16.49 4.90 20.22
C MET A 203 17.61 5.96 20.27
N PRO A 204 17.78 6.66 21.41
CA PRO A 204 18.72 7.76 21.55
C PRO A 204 20.19 7.31 21.57
N GLU A 205 20.43 6.01 21.74
CA GLU A 205 21.75 5.41 21.81
C GLU A 205 21.92 4.38 20.69
N GLU A 206 23.12 4.34 20.12
CA GLU A 206 23.52 3.32 19.17
C GLU A 206 23.46 1.93 19.81
N ARG A 207 22.88 0.98 19.08
CA ARG A 207 22.69 -0.40 19.56
C ARG A 207 23.38 -1.36 18.63
N CYS A 208 24.36 -2.09 19.16
CA CYS A 208 25.01 -3.17 18.44
C CYS A 208 24.50 -4.52 18.95
N TYR A 209 24.23 -5.43 18.02
CA TYR A 209 23.88 -6.82 18.32
C TYR A 209 25.11 -7.71 18.15
N ARG A 210 25.17 -8.82 18.88
CA ARG A 210 26.23 -9.84 18.80
C ARG A 210 25.89 -10.91 17.76
N GLU A 211 26.90 -11.74 17.50
CA GLU A 211 26.85 -13.01 16.75
C GLU A 211 25.79 -14.02 17.26
N ASP A 212 25.20 -13.82 18.43
CA ASP A 212 24.10 -14.65 18.99
C ASP A 212 22.75 -13.90 19.05
N GLY A 213 22.69 -12.70 18.45
CA GLY A 213 21.50 -11.85 18.37
C GLY A 213 21.23 -11.09 19.67
N THR A 214 22.05 -11.28 20.71
CA THR A 214 21.97 -10.54 21.96
C THR A 214 22.57 -9.15 21.82
N LEU A 215 22.16 -8.20 22.67
CA LEU A 215 22.66 -6.84 22.63
C LEU A 215 24.06 -6.75 23.23
N TYR A 216 24.97 -5.97 22.63
CA TYR A 216 26.12 -5.46 23.37
C TYR A 216 25.67 -4.48 24.45
N GLU A 217 26.29 -4.53 25.64
CA GLU A 217 26.04 -3.54 26.70
C GLU A 217 26.46 -2.12 26.27
N LYS A 218 27.46 -2.01 25.39
CA LYS A 218 27.90 -0.79 24.69
C LYS A 218 28.47 -1.17 23.32
N PRO A 219 28.30 -0.35 22.27
CA PRO A 219 28.98 -0.53 20.99
C PRO A 219 30.49 -0.77 21.18
N PRO A 220 31.08 -1.83 20.60
CA PRO A 220 32.52 -2.02 20.58
C PRO A 220 33.24 -0.79 19.99
N THR A 221 34.41 -0.43 20.53
CA THR A 221 35.20 0.73 20.06
C THR A 221 35.72 0.60 18.62
N ASP A 222 35.69 -0.62 18.09
CA ASP A 222 36.10 -1.07 16.76
C ASP A 222 34.90 -1.59 15.94
N ALA A 223 33.68 -1.34 16.40
CA ALA A 223 32.49 -1.79 15.69
C ALA A 223 32.36 -1.06 14.35
N GLU A 224 32.30 -1.83 13.27
CA GLU A 224 32.07 -1.32 11.94
C GLU A 224 30.56 -1.07 11.74
N HIS A 225 30.20 0.13 11.27
CA HIS A 225 28.82 0.45 10.93
C HIS A 225 28.53 0.00 9.51
N CYS A 226 27.97 -1.19 9.35
CA CYS A 226 27.64 -1.70 8.02
C CYS A 226 26.15 -1.45 7.72
N PHE A 227 25.88 -0.70 6.65
CA PHE A 227 24.52 -0.46 6.15
C PHE A 227 24.37 -0.95 4.72
N LEU A 228 23.14 -1.32 4.36
CA LEU A 228 22.83 -1.85 3.04
C LEU A 228 22.38 -0.73 2.09
N ALA A 229 22.98 -0.70 0.91
CA ALA A 229 22.48 0.01 -0.26
C ALA A 229 21.35 -0.83 -0.90
N ASP A 230 20.18 -0.23 -1.16
CA ASP A 230 19.08 -0.89 -1.87
C ASP A 230 19.12 -0.48 -3.35
N TYR A 231 19.09 -1.46 -4.27
CA TYR A 231 19.06 -1.25 -5.72
C TYR A 231 17.65 -1.56 -6.28
N ASP A 232 17.18 -0.73 -7.20
CA ASP A 232 15.93 -0.86 -7.93
C ASP A 232 16.22 -1.37 -9.35
N ASP A 233 15.71 -2.57 -9.66
CA ASP A 233 15.85 -3.22 -10.96
C ASP A 233 14.86 -2.60 -11.95
N THR A 234 15.37 -1.72 -12.81
CA THR A 234 14.71 -1.39 -14.07
C THR A 234 15.68 -1.55 -15.24
N ALA A 235 16.05 -2.78 -15.61
CA ALA A 235 16.59 -3.06 -16.94
C ALA A 235 16.13 -4.43 -17.49
N SER A 236 15.62 -4.43 -18.71
CA SER A 236 14.98 -5.57 -19.41
C SER A 236 15.94 -6.67 -19.88
N ASP A 237 17.22 -6.60 -19.54
CA ASP A 237 18.27 -7.32 -20.25
C ASP A 237 19.08 -8.27 -19.34
N GLY A 238 18.38 -8.97 -18.46
CA GLY A 238 18.60 -10.42 -18.27
C GLY A 238 19.94 -10.93 -17.73
N ASP A 239 20.86 -10.08 -17.28
CA ASP A 239 22.05 -10.47 -16.52
C ASP A 239 22.17 -9.55 -15.29
N LEU A 240 21.78 -10.07 -14.12
CA LEU A 240 22.27 -9.55 -12.84
C LEU A 240 23.38 -10.51 -12.39
N GLU A 241 24.64 -10.20 -12.68
CA GLU A 241 25.67 -10.56 -11.70
C GLU A 241 25.57 -9.52 -10.58
N GLU A 242 25.07 -9.98 -9.43
CA GLU A 242 24.99 -9.26 -8.17
C GLU A 242 26.36 -8.66 -7.81
N GLU A 243 26.47 -7.34 -7.70
CA GLU A 243 27.47 -6.76 -6.80
C GLU A 243 26.75 -6.16 -5.58
N SER A 244 26.76 -6.93 -4.49
CA SER A 244 26.29 -6.51 -3.17
C SER A 244 27.33 -5.59 -2.54
N VAL A 245 27.10 -4.30 -2.51
CA VAL A 245 28.01 -3.36 -1.83
C VAL A 245 27.54 -3.16 -0.39
N ILE A 246 28.27 -3.78 0.55
CA ILE A 246 28.16 -3.46 1.98
C ILE A 246 29.07 -2.25 2.23
N VAL A 247 28.46 -1.13 2.60
CA VAL A 247 29.22 0.03 3.06
C VAL A 247 29.41 -0.12 4.55
N CYS A 248 30.61 -0.52 4.95
CA CYS A 248 31.07 -0.39 6.32
C CYS A 248 31.78 0.95 6.47
N GLU A 249 31.34 1.74 7.42
CA GLU A 249 31.88 3.06 7.70
C GLU A 249 32.42 3.14 9.12
N SER A 250 33.59 3.76 9.26
CA SER A 250 34.09 4.28 10.53
C SER A 250 33.82 5.78 10.61
N VAL A 251 33.03 6.22 11.60
CA VAL A 251 32.70 7.64 11.79
C VAL A 251 33.66 8.26 12.82
N ASP A 252 34.55 9.15 12.37
CA ASP A 252 35.40 9.93 13.28
C ASP A 252 34.81 11.31 13.66
N ARG A 253 33.51 11.51 13.37
CA ARG A 253 32.73 12.76 13.51
C ARG A 253 33.13 13.89 12.55
N LYS A 254 34.06 13.66 11.60
CA LYS A 254 34.48 14.67 10.61
C LYS A 254 34.29 14.21 9.18
N SER A 255 34.48 12.92 8.89
CA SER A 255 34.34 12.36 7.54
C SER A 255 33.67 11.00 7.55
N ILE A 256 33.17 10.61 6.38
CA ILE A 256 32.65 9.27 6.08
C ILE A 256 33.72 8.52 5.29
N SER A 257 34.29 7.46 5.86
CA SER A 257 35.18 6.54 5.16
C SER A 257 34.39 5.34 4.67
N LEU A 258 34.31 5.17 3.35
CA LEU A 258 33.62 4.04 2.74
C LEU A 258 34.65 2.91 2.56
N PHE A 259 34.35 1.71 3.07
CA PHE A 259 35.17 0.49 2.95
C PHE A 259 36.43 0.44 3.84
N ALA A 260 36.56 -0.61 4.65
CA ALA A 260 37.86 -0.99 5.20
C ALA A 260 38.57 -1.91 4.20
N PRO A 261 39.84 -1.65 3.82
CA PRO A 261 40.60 -2.50 2.89
C PRO A 261 40.88 -3.91 3.43
N GLU A 262 40.59 -4.15 4.72
CA GLU A 262 40.81 -5.42 5.42
C GLU A 262 39.55 -6.30 5.48
N LEU A 263 38.41 -5.75 5.06
CA LEU A 263 37.13 -6.46 5.03
C LEU A 263 37.13 -7.44 3.83
N SER A 264 37.46 -8.70 4.10
CA SER A 264 37.25 -9.78 3.14
C SER A 264 35.75 -10.04 3.01
N VAL A 265 35.06 -9.27 2.17
CA VAL A 265 33.64 -9.46 1.87
C VAL A 265 33.50 -10.70 0.99
N ALA A 266 33.18 -11.84 1.61
CA ALA A 266 32.94 -13.08 0.89
C ALA A 266 31.43 -13.23 0.62
N SER A 267 31.07 -13.04 -0.66
CA SER A 267 29.93 -13.65 -1.36
C SER A 267 28.49 -13.30 -0.91
N ALA A 268 27.50 -13.77 -1.67
CA ALA A 268 26.06 -13.77 -1.38
C ALA A 268 25.69 -14.22 0.05
N GLU A 269 26.58 -14.95 0.74
CA GLU A 269 26.47 -15.31 2.15
C GLU A 269 26.51 -14.09 3.08
N MET A 270 27.08 -12.96 2.64
CA MET A 270 27.15 -11.72 3.41
C MET A 270 25.87 -10.89 3.34
N PHE A 271 25.27 -10.79 2.16
CA PHE A 271 23.92 -10.25 1.95
C PHE A 271 22.86 -11.07 2.71
N ASP A 272 22.94 -12.41 2.64
CA ASP A 272 22.08 -13.31 3.40
C ASP A 272 22.18 -13.10 4.92
N ALA A 273 23.33 -12.67 5.45
CA ALA A 273 23.49 -12.44 6.89
C ALA A 273 23.28 -11.03 7.47
N VAL A 274 22.99 -10.05 6.63
CA VAL A 274 22.48 -8.72 7.07
C VAL A 274 21.00 -8.56 6.75
N TYR A 275 20.55 -9.13 5.62
CA TYR A 275 19.18 -8.95 5.12
C TYR A 275 18.25 -10.14 5.42
N SER A 276 18.75 -11.36 5.26
CA SER A 276 17.94 -12.59 5.36
C SER A 276 18.14 -13.36 6.67
N SER A 277 19.14 -13.01 7.48
CA SER A 277 19.60 -13.97 8.48
C SER A 277 18.70 -14.04 9.70
N THR A 278 18.41 -15.30 9.97
CA THR A 278 17.78 -15.86 11.14
C THR A 278 18.83 -16.45 12.08
N ASP A 279 20.04 -16.63 11.57
CA ASP A 279 21.24 -17.06 12.25
C ASP A 279 21.93 -15.84 12.85
N PRO A 280 22.17 -15.82 14.15
CA PRO A 280 22.59 -14.61 14.78
C PRO A 280 24.00 -14.14 14.42
N SER A 281 24.73 -14.80 13.51
CA SER A 281 26.20 -14.70 13.36
C SER A 281 26.83 -13.33 12.98
N ARG A 282 26.05 -12.24 13.00
CA ARG A 282 26.31 -10.81 12.74
C ARG A 282 26.55 -9.85 13.91
N VAL A 283 27.61 -9.02 13.93
CA VAL A 283 27.55 -7.72 14.63
C VAL A 283 26.89 -6.67 13.74
N VAL A 284 25.74 -6.12 14.16
CA VAL A 284 25.04 -5.04 13.44
C VAL A 284 24.80 -3.89 14.39
N CYS A 285 25.33 -2.71 14.05
CA CYS A 285 25.12 -1.48 14.81
C CYS A 285 24.04 -0.62 14.15
N VAL A 286 22.94 -0.43 14.86
CA VAL A 286 21.83 0.44 14.47
C VAL A 286 22.10 1.84 14.99
N SER A 287 22.12 2.82 14.09
CA SER A 287 22.18 4.25 14.43
C SER A 287 20.85 4.95 14.14
N GLY A 288 20.66 6.12 14.75
CA GLY A 288 19.53 7.01 14.46
C GLY A 288 19.59 7.68 13.08
N GLU A 289 20.55 7.33 12.23
CA GLU A 289 20.76 7.90 10.91
C GLU A 289 20.56 6.83 9.83
N ARG A 290 19.86 7.20 8.77
CA ARG A 290 19.61 6.43 7.55
C ARG A 290 20.61 6.87 6.48
N ARG A 291 21.51 5.97 6.08
CA ARG A 291 22.49 6.23 5.01
C ARG A 291 21.99 5.63 3.70
N VAL A 292 22.09 6.37 2.60
CA VAL A 292 21.49 6.12 1.28
C VAL A 292 22.62 6.24 0.24
N TRP A 293 23.11 5.11 -0.26
CA TRP A 293 24.26 4.95 -1.16
C TRP A 293 24.01 5.28 -2.64
N LYS A 294 24.71 6.26 -3.20
CA LYS A 294 24.71 6.46 -4.65
C LYS A 294 25.99 5.93 -5.26
N GLU A 295 25.85 5.13 -6.32
CA GLU A 295 26.94 4.74 -7.20
C GLU A 295 27.42 5.98 -7.98
N GLN A 296 28.40 6.70 -7.44
CA GLN A 296 29.11 7.72 -8.20
C GLN A 296 30.62 7.54 -8.00
N TRP A 297 31.16 6.52 -8.67
CA TRP A 297 32.59 6.38 -8.87
C TRP A 297 33.09 7.53 -9.75
N SER A 298 33.71 8.53 -9.14
CA SER A 298 34.69 9.35 -9.86
C SER A 298 35.95 9.46 -9.03
N ALA A 299 36.89 8.55 -9.34
CA ALA A 299 38.33 8.63 -9.13
C ALA A 299 38.85 9.08 -7.74
N ASP A 300 39.52 8.13 -7.08
CA ASP A 300 40.65 8.31 -6.14
C ASP A 300 40.39 8.90 -4.74
N ASP A 301 39.15 9.09 -4.29
CA ASP A 301 38.88 9.53 -2.90
C ASP A 301 37.77 8.70 -2.23
N ASP A 302 38.14 7.82 -1.31
CA ASP A 302 37.23 6.96 -0.51
C ASP A 302 36.50 7.73 0.61
N THR A 303 36.50 9.06 0.54
CA THR A 303 35.97 9.95 1.56
C THR A 303 34.92 10.92 1.01
N ILE A 304 33.75 10.97 1.67
CA ILE A 304 32.68 11.94 1.36
C ILE A 304 32.57 12.92 2.53
N ASP A 305 32.50 14.21 2.23
CA ASP A 305 32.21 15.24 3.24
C ASP A 305 30.76 15.15 3.74
N LEU A 306 30.60 15.24 5.06
CA LEU A 306 29.33 15.06 5.76
C LEU A 306 28.26 16.08 5.34
N ALA A 307 28.64 17.33 5.07
CA ALA A 307 27.69 18.37 4.69
C ALA A 307 27.16 18.16 3.26
N GLY A 308 28.02 17.74 2.33
CA GLY A 308 27.62 17.33 0.98
C GLY A 308 26.66 16.14 1.00
N ALA A 309 26.96 15.12 1.81
CA ALA A 309 26.12 13.93 1.95
C ALA A 309 24.71 14.21 2.48
N LEU A 310 24.58 15.16 3.41
CA LEU A 310 23.27 15.63 3.90
C LEU A 310 22.50 16.42 2.84
N GLN A 311 23.17 17.28 2.08
CA GLN A 311 22.55 18.11 1.05
C GLN A 311 22.05 17.30 -0.15
N GLU A 312 22.77 16.25 -0.53
CA GLU A 312 22.45 15.39 -1.66
C GLU A 312 21.51 14.23 -1.31
N GLY A 313 21.16 14.08 -0.02
CA GLY A 313 20.21 13.09 0.47
C GLY A 313 20.80 11.70 0.76
N TYR A 314 22.14 11.59 0.80
CA TYR A 314 22.88 10.36 1.14
C TYR A 314 22.87 10.05 2.64
N LEU A 315 22.64 11.06 3.47
CA LEU A 315 22.40 10.89 4.90
C LEU A 315 21.06 11.52 5.24
N GLN A 316 20.18 10.71 5.82
CA GLN A 316 18.88 11.10 6.29
C GLN A 316 18.78 10.71 7.76
N LYS A 317 17.93 11.37 8.53
CA LYS A 317 17.60 10.84 9.85
C LYS A 317 16.76 9.58 9.68
N ALA A 318 17.00 8.56 10.50
CA ALA A 318 16.22 7.32 10.50
C ALA A 318 14.82 7.60 11.06
N TYR A 319 13.93 8.09 10.20
CA TYR A 319 12.52 8.26 10.51
C TYR A 319 11.71 7.14 9.90
N GLY A 320 10.67 6.77 10.62
CA GLY A 320 9.57 6.00 10.11
C GLY A 320 9.78 4.49 10.08
N VAL A 321 8.65 3.81 10.10
CA VAL A 321 8.44 2.37 9.96
C VAL A 321 7.68 2.14 8.65
N ASP A 322 8.05 1.09 7.93
CA ASP A 322 7.22 0.57 6.83
C ASP A 322 5.97 -0.06 7.45
N LEU A 323 4.85 0.65 7.33
CA LEU A 323 3.58 0.23 7.91
C LEU A 323 3.15 -1.15 7.41
N ASN A 324 3.49 -1.53 6.17
CA ASN A 324 3.16 -2.84 5.63
C ASN A 324 4.18 -3.93 6.02
N ARG A 325 5.05 -3.67 7.01
CA ARG A 325 5.88 -4.67 7.70
C ARG A 325 5.56 -4.75 9.19
N ASN A 326 4.59 -3.96 9.65
CA ASN A 326 4.33 -3.74 11.07
C ASN A 326 3.13 -4.54 11.61
N PHE A 327 2.47 -5.37 10.80
CA PHE A 327 1.35 -6.20 11.25
C PHE A 327 1.80 -7.44 12.01
N GLN A 328 0.95 -7.92 12.92
CA GLN A 328 1.29 -8.95 13.92
C GLN A 328 1.59 -10.33 13.33
N TYR A 329 0.90 -10.73 12.26
CA TYR A 329 1.09 -12.06 11.72
C TYR A 329 2.42 -12.18 10.98
N LYS A 330 3.23 -13.16 11.39
CA LYS A 330 4.56 -13.40 10.81
C LYS A 330 5.39 -12.11 10.78
N TRP A 331 5.26 -11.27 11.81
CA TRP A 331 5.98 -9.99 11.90
C TRP A 331 7.50 -10.16 11.85
N ASP A 332 8.01 -11.16 12.57
CA ASP A 332 9.44 -11.48 12.67
C ASP A 332 9.64 -12.98 12.46
N VAL A 333 9.59 -13.44 11.20
CA VAL A 333 9.77 -14.87 10.87
C VAL A 333 11.25 -15.22 10.88
N VAL A 334 11.75 -15.69 12.02
CA VAL A 334 13.19 -15.93 12.23
C VAL A 334 13.61 -17.37 11.95
N ASP A 335 12.94 -18.16 11.10
CA ASP A 335 13.43 -19.54 10.93
C ASP A 335 13.27 -20.12 9.52
N GLY A 336 14.36 -20.67 8.99
CA GLY A 336 14.42 -21.47 7.75
C GLY A 336 14.14 -20.74 6.43
N GLN A 337 14.01 -19.41 6.42
CA GLN A 337 13.72 -18.63 5.21
C GLN A 337 14.90 -17.70 4.88
N LYS A 338 15.85 -18.18 4.08
CA LYS A 338 17.02 -17.40 3.63
C LYS A 338 16.70 -16.33 2.57
N HIS A 339 15.45 -16.20 2.12
CA HIS A 339 15.09 -15.35 0.96
C HIS A 339 14.14 -14.21 1.31
N LEU A 340 14.18 -13.70 2.55
CA LEU A 340 13.30 -12.62 2.99
C LEU A 340 13.79 -11.25 2.49
N PHE A 341 13.61 -11.03 1.19
CA PHE A 341 13.96 -9.79 0.49
C PHE A 341 13.22 -8.56 1.03
N ILE A 342 12.10 -8.75 1.74
CA ILE A 342 11.17 -7.67 2.03
C ILE A 342 10.83 -7.53 3.52
N ARG A 343 11.84 -7.37 4.39
CA ARG A 343 11.71 -6.87 5.78
C ARG A 343 13.08 -6.46 6.33
N THR A 344 13.12 -5.64 7.38
CA THR A 344 14.38 -5.33 8.07
C THR A 344 14.18 -4.93 9.54
N ARG A 345 15.17 -5.28 10.37
CA ARG A 345 15.30 -4.84 11.77
C ARG A 345 16.02 -3.50 11.90
N SER A 346 16.56 -2.96 10.81
CA SER A 346 17.29 -1.70 10.83
C SER A 346 16.36 -0.50 10.62
N PRO A 347 16.25 0.44 11.59
CA PRO A 347 15.59 1.73 11.43
C PRO A 347 16.06 2.53 10.20
N SER A 348 17.28 2.29 9.73
CA SER A 348 17.81 2.96 8.54
C SER A 348 17.22 2.46 7.22
N SER A 349 16.53 1.32 7.16
CA SER A 349 15.97 0.85 5.88
C SER A 349 14.54 1.35 5.67
N ARG A 350 14.17 1.57 4.39
CA ARG A 350 12.82 1.93 3.97
C ARG A 350 11.77 0.87 4.28
N MET A 351 12.21 -0.36 4.55
CA MET A 351 11.37 -1.52 4.89
C MET A 351 11.39 -1.84 6.39
N TYR A 352 11.86 -0.91 7.23
CA TYR A 352 11.96 -1.11 8.68
C TYR A 352 10.63 -1.55 9.28
N ARG A 353 10.62 -2.71 9.94
CA ARG A 353 9.38 -3.35 10.46
C ARG A 353 8.85 -2.76 11.76
N GLY A 354 9.58 -1.81 12.36
CA GLY A 354 9.29 -1.29 13.69
C GLY A 354 9.93 -2.12 14.80
N ASN A 355 9.78 -1.63 16.04
CA ASN A 355 10.35 -2.25 17.24
C ASN A 355 9.42 -3.28 17.91
N GLY A 356 8.18 -3.40 17.44
CA GLY A 356 7.14 -4.29 17.94
C GLY A 356 6.11 -4.60 16.88
N VAL A 357 5.34 -5.67 17.10
CA VAL A 357 4.09 -5.91 16.35
C VAL A 357 3.17 -4.73 16.59
N ILE A 358 2.58 -4.20 15.51
CA ILE A 358 1.63 -3.10 15.56
C ILE A 358 2.23 -1.96 16.41
N SER A 359 3.48 -1.56 16.18
CA SER A 359 4.11 -0.50 16.98
C SER A 359 3.59 0.89 16.62
N GLU A 360 3.08 1.06 15.39
CA GLU A 360 2.72 2.36 14.83
C GLU A 360 1.26 2.73 15.13
N GLN A 361 0.97 4.02 15.30
CA GLN A 361 -0.40 4.46 15.60
C GLN A 361 -1.35 4.22 14.42
N GLU A 362 -0.83 4.24 13.19
CA GLU A 362 -1.56 3.92 11.97
C GLU A 362 -2.03 2.46 12.00
N THR A 363 -1.13 1.49 12.22
CA THR A 363 -1.49 0.07 12.28
C THR A 363 -2.42 -0.23 13.45
N HIS A 364 -2.20 0.36 14.63
CA HIS A 364 -3.16 0.29 15.75
C HIS A 364 -4.55 0.79 15.36
N ALA A 365 -4.64 1.89 14.60
CA ALA A 365 -5.91 2.46 14.20
C ALA A 365 -6.68 1.54 13.25
N MET A 366 -5.98 0.82 12.37
CA MET A 366 -6.61 -0.17 11.49
C MET A 366 -7.10 -1.40 12.27
N GLU A 367 -6.29 -1.95 13.18
CA GLU A 367 -6.69 -3.08 14.03
C GLU A 367 -7.93 -2.73 14.86
N LYS A 368 -7.97 -1.52 15.41
CA LYS A 368 -9.15 -1.01 16.11
C LYS A 368 -10.37 -0.92 15.20
N LEU A 369 -10.22 -0.40 13.99
CA LEU A 369 -11.32 -0.30 13.03
C LEU A 369 -11.85 -1.69 12.65
N VAL A 370 -10.96 -2.65 12.42
CA VAL A 370 -11.32 -4.04 12.10
C VAL A 370 -12.07 -4.68 13.27
N ALA A 371 -11.62 -4.48 14.50
CA ALA A 371 -12.29 -5.00 15.69
C ALA A 371 -13.68 -4.36 15.96
N GLU A 372 -13.89 -3.11 15.53
CA GLU A 372 -15.14 -2.37 15.75
C GLU A 372 -16.21 -2.62 14.68
N ARG A 373 -15.88 -3.34 13.60
CA ARG A 373 -16.76 -3.53 12.44
C ARG A 373 -16.84 -4.99 12.03
N ASN A 374 -17.96 -5.37 11.42
CA ASN A 374 -18.08 -6.66 10.74
C ASN A 374 -17.33 -6.66 9.40
N VAL A 375 -15.99 -6.60 9.43
CA VAL A 375 -15.16 -6.57 8.21
C VAL A 375 -15.08 -7.96 7.60
N VAL A 376 -15.43 -8.10 6.32
CA VAL A 376 -15.43 -9.38 5.60
C VAL A 376 -14.39 -9.44 4.48
N ALA A 377 -13.98 -8.28 3.97
CA ALA A 377 -13.01 -8.19 2.88
C ALA A 377 -12.21 -6.87 2.91
N LEU A 378 -11.02 -6.88 2.32
CA LEU A 378 -10.13 -5.72 2.28
C LEU A 378 -9.34 -5.65 0.95
N ILE A 379 -9.22 -4.45 0.38
CA ILE A 379 -8.24 -4.13 -0.67
C ILE A 379 -7.22 -3.13 -0.12
N ASP A 380 -5.93 -3.47 -0.25
CA ASP A 380 -4.80 -2.58 0.02
C ASP A 380 -4.11 -2.19 -1.28
N TYR A 381 -4.27 -0.95 -1.72
CA TYR A 381 -3.69 -0.45 -2.97
C TYR A 381 -2.25 0.01 -2.79
N HIS A 382 -1.40 -0.46 -3.68
CA HIS A 382 0.02 -0.15 -3.79
C HIS A 382 0.41 0.23 -5.22
N ALA A 383 1.68 0.53 -5.44
CA ALA A 383 2.26 0.68 -6.76
C ALA A 383 3.65 0.02 -6.81
N GLY A 384 4.18 -0.17 -8.02
CA GLY A 384 5.50 -0.77 -8.28
C GLY A 384 5.45 -2.02 -9.16
N SER A 385 4.26 -2.52 -9.50
CA SER A 385 4.03 -3.53 -10.54
C SER A 385 2.58 -3.49 -11.05
N THR A 386 2.20 -4.43 -11.93
CA THR A 386 0.82 -4.65 -12.36
C THR A 386 0.32 -6.02 -11.87
N GLN A 387 0.05 -6.13 -10.58
CA GLN A 387 -0.31 -7.41 -9.95
C GLN A 387 -1.48 -7.29 -8.98
N VAL A 388 -2.35 -8.30 -8.99
CA VAL A 388 -3.37 -8.56 -7.96
C VAL A 388 -2.85 -9.67 -7.06
N LEU A 389 -2.41 -9.29 -5.87
CA LEU A 389 -1.70 -10.17 -4.95
C LEU A 389 -2.61 -10.68 -3.84
N TYR A 390 -2.56 -11.99 -3.57
CA TYR A 390 -3.34 -12.64 -2.51
C TYR A 390 -2.44 -13.38 -1.51
N PRO A 391 -2.93 -13.72 -0.30
CA PRO A 391 -2.10 -14.35 0.72
C PRO A 391 -1.60 -15.75 0.33
N TYR A 392 -0.42 -16.18 0.80
CA TYR A 392 0.46 -15.46 1.73
C TYR A 392 1.65 -14.78 1.04
N ALA A 393 2.02 -13.59 1.49
CA ALA A 393 3.26 -12.91 1.13
C ALA A 393 4.49 -13.49 1.87
N TYR A 394 4.35 -13.94 3.13
CA TYR A 394 5.51 -14.35 3.95
C TYR A 394 6.16 -15.66 3.48
N SER A 395 5.55 -16.39 2.55
CA SER A 395 6.07 -17.64 2.03
C SER A 395 5.51 -17.92 0.64
N THR A 396 6.37 -18.27 -0.31
CA THR A 396 5.94 -18.73 -1.65
C THR A 396 5.36 -20.16 -1.65
N ARG A 397 5.54 -20.90 -0.54
CA ARG A 397 5.11 -22.31 -0.40
C ARG A 397 3.85 -22.47 0.44
N ALA A 398 3.65 -21.64 1.46
CA ALA A 398 2.45 -21.70 2.28
C ALA A 398 1.20 -21.35 1.46
N ARG A 399 0.08 -21.97 1.80
CA ARG A 399 -1.22 -21.78 1.15
C ARG A 399 -2.27 -21.50 2.21
N VAL A 400 -3.27 -20.71 1.86
CA VAL A 400 -4.42 -20.41 2.72
C VAL A 400 -5.34 -21.64 2.85
N GLU A 401 -5.70 -22.00 4.09
CA GLU A 401 -6.34 -23.31 4.37
C GLU A 401 -7.54 -23.25 5.33
N LYS A 402 -8.01 -22.05 5.73
CA LYS A 402 -9.11 -21.92 6.71
C LYS A 402 -10.49 -22.35 6.17
N ASN A 403 -10.67 -22.36 4.85
CA ASN A 403 -11.91 -22.69 4.15
C ASN A 403 -13.12 -21.82 4.54
N ILE A 404 -12.88 -20.55 4.83
CA ILE A 404 -13.90 -19.59 5.30
C ILE A 404 -14.56 -18.80 4.17
N LEU A 405 -13.98 -18.81 2.97
CA LEU A 405 -14.50 -18.05 1.81
C LEU A 405 -15.48 -18.87 0.97
N GLY A 406 -15.66 -20.14 1.32
CA GLY A 406 -16.47 -21.18 0.67
C GLY A 406 -16.09 -21.47 -0.78
N GLY A 407 -16.38 -22.70 -1.23
CA GLY A 407 -15.83 -23.23 -2.48
C GLY A 407 -14.96 -24.44 -2.24
N LYS A 408 -14.04 -24.72 -3.17
CA LYS A 408 -13.14 -25.87 -3.06
C LYS A 408 -12.09 -25.68 -1.97
N SER A 409 -11.45 -24.51 -1.96
CA SER A 409 -10.50 -24.07 -0.93
C SER A 409 -10.34 -22.56 -1.01
N ASP A 410 -9.95 -21.91 0.08
CA ASP A 410 -9.70 -20.46 0.08
C ASP A 410 -8.62 -20.06 -0.94
N TYR A 411 -7.61 -20.90 -1.14
CA TYR A 411 -6.58 -20.66 -2.15
C TYR A 411 -7.17 -20.58 -3.57
N ASP A 412 -8.06 -21.51 -3.93
CA ASP A 412 -8.72 -21.50 -5.24
C ASP A 412 -9.64 -20.28 -5.38
N VAL A 413 -10.29 -19.85 -4.30
CA VAL A 413 -11.14 -18.65 -4.28
C VAL A 413 -10.30 -17.41 -4.52
N PHE A 414 -9.24 -17.18 -3.72
CA PHE A 414 -8.36 -16.02 -3.86
C PHE A 414 -7.73 -15.94 -5.26
N ARG A 415 -7.22 -17.06 -5.77
CA ARG A 415 -6.62 -17.12 -7.11
C ARG A 415 -7.63 -16.66 -8.17
N ARG A 416 -8.85 -17.22 -8.17
CA ARG A 416 -9.87 -16.92 -9.20
C ARG A 416 -10.48 -15.52 -9.06
N VAL A 417 -10.69 -15.05 -7.84
CA VAL A 417 -11.10 -13.66 -7.57
C VAL A 417 -10.05 -12.71 -8.11
N SER A 418 -8.78 -12.96 -7.82
CA SER A 418 -7.67 -12.14 -8.29
C SER A 418 -7.50 -12.19 -9.81
N GLU A 419 -7.63 -13.37 -10.44
CA GLU A 419 -7.64 -13.52 -11.91
C GLU A 419 -8.79 -12.74 -12.56
N LYS A 420 -9.97 -12.74 -11.94
CA LYS A 420 -11.12 -11.99 -12.44
C LYS A 420 -10.90 -10.49 -12.34
N ILE A 421 -10.34 -10.01 -11.23
CA ILE A 421 -9.95 -8.60 -11.06
C ILE A 421 -8.90 -8.23 -12.11
N ALA A 422 -7.81 -8.99 -12.23
CA ALA A 422 -6.76 -8.75 -13.23
C ALA A 422 -7.33 -8.70 -14.66
N SER A 423 -8.27 -9.59 -15.00
CA SER A 423 -8.98 -9.57 -16.28
C SER A 423 -9.77 -8.27 -16.51
N LEU A 424 -10.38 -7.69 -15.47
CA LEU A 424 -11.08 -6.41 -15.56
C LEU A 424 -10.10 -5.25 -15.73
N LEU A 425 -9.02 -5.23 -14.96
CA LEU A 425 -7.97 -4.22 -15.05
C LEU A 425 -7.31 -4.19 -16.43
N ASN A 426 -7.22 -5.35 -17.09
CA ASN A 426 -6.72 -5.51 -18.46
C ASN A 426 -7.72 -5.13 -19.56
N ARG A 427 -8.97 -4.76 -19.26
CA ARG A 427 -9.94 -4.34 -20.29
C ARG A 427 -9.64 -2.97 -20.86
N HIS A 428 -8.85 -2.15 -20.17
CA HIS A 428 -8.56 -0.80 -20.63
C HIS A 428 -7.83 -0.84 -21.99
N GLY A 429 -8.21 0.07 -22.90
CA GLY A 429 -7.83 0.01 -24.32
C GLY A 429 -6.54 0.74 -24.66
N GLY A 430 -5.80 1.18 -23.65
CA GLY A 430 -4.52 1.86 -23.82
C GLY A 430 -3.45 0.91 -24.39
N LYS A 431 -2.46 1.49 -25.07
CA LYS A 431 -1.21 0.79 -25.43
C LYS A 431 -0.15 0.91 -24.33
N ASP A 432 -0.48 1.57 -23.23
CA ASP A 432 0.44 1.85 -22.15
C ASP A 432 0.55 0.61 -21.25
N THR A 433 1.58 -0.19 -21.51
CA THR A 433 1.86 -1.45 -20.80
C THR A 433 2.08 -1.25 -19.31
N SER A 434 2.41 -0.04 -18.87
CA SER A 434 2.67 0.24 -17.46
C SER A 434 1.42 0.26 -16.56
N ILE A 435 0.25 0.31 -17.19
CA ILE A 435 -1.06 0.37 -16.52
C ILE A 435 -2.03 -0.72 -17.03
N ILE A 436 -1.51 -1.73 -17.74
CA ILE A 436 -2.20 -2.94 -18.21
C ILE A 436 -1.24 -4.14 -18.06
N GLY A 437 -1.63 -5.35 -18.45
CA GLY A 437 -0.78 -6.53 -18.28
C GLY A 437 -0.87 -7.15 -16.89
N TYR A 438 -1.95 -6.87 -16.16
CA TYR A 438 -2.15 -7.35 -14.80
C TYR A 438 -2.16 -8.87 -14.72
N THR A 439 -1.44 -9.40 -13.73
CA THR A 439 -1.46 -10.82 -13.38
C THR A 439 -1.97 -11.00 -11.95
N ALA A 440 -2.49 -12.20 -11.67
CA ALA A 440 -2.86 -12.60 -10.32
C ALA A 440 -1.78 -13.52 -9.76
N ALA A 441 -1.24 -13.20 -8.59
CA ALA A 441 -0.15 -13.98 -8.00
C ALA A 441 -0.20 -14.00 -6.48
N GLN A 442 0.43 -14.99 -5.85
CA GLN A 442 0.58 -15.01 -4.39
C GLN A 442 1.69 -14.07 -3.92
N ASN A 443 2.77 -13.99 -4.70
CA ASN A 443 3.96 -13.20 -4.46
C ASN A 443 4.37 -12.49 -5.75
N TYR A 444 5.23 -11.47 -5.66
CA TYR A 444 5.73 -10.76 -6.83
C TYR A 444 6.43 -11.70 -7.81
N ASN A 445 7.21 -12.64 -7.27
CA ASN A 445 7.92 -13.69 -7.98
C ASN A 445 8.10 -14.92 -7.04
N GLU A 446 8.93 -15.89 -7.43
CA GLU A 446 9.14 -17.13 -6.68
C GLU A 446 10.11 -17.02 -5.48
N THR A 447 10.78 -15.87 -5.31
CA THR A 447 11.80 -15.64 -4.28
C THR A 447 11.42 -14.54 -3.28
N SER A 448 10.75 -13.48 -3.74
CA SER A 448 10.36 -12.31 -2.96
C SER A 448 9.20 -12.61 -2.00
N VAL A 449 9.52 -12.64 -0.70
CA VAL A 449 8.54 -12.78 0.39
C VAL A 449 8.55 -11.58 1.32
N GLY A 450 7.37 -11.20 1.81
CA GLY A 450 7.16 -10.07 2.73
C GLY A 450 6.53 -10.51 4.04
N SER A 451 7.08 -10.09 5.16
CA SER A 451 6.61 -10.46 6.50
C SER A 451 5.92 -9.28 7.18
N GLY A 452 4.98 -9.55 8.11
CA GLY A 452 4.22 -8.50 8.79
C GLY A 452 3.38 -7.63 7.85
N VAL A 453 2.87 -8.21 6.76
CA VAL A 453 2.03 -7.50 5.77
C VAL A 453 0.56 -7.55 6.14
N ALA A 454 -0.19 -6.52 5.74
CA ALA A 454 -1.61 -6.35 6.01
C ALA A 454 -2.46 -7.56 5.55
N ARG A 455 -2.35 -7.96 4.28
CA ARG A 455 -3.20 -9.03 3.73
C ARG A 455 -3.05 -10.38 4.42
N ASP A 456 -1.82 -10.73 4.80
CA ASP A 456 -1.53 -12.01 5.44
C ASP A 456 -2.11 -12.00 6.85
N CYS A 457 -1.94 -10.87 7.56
CA CYS A 457 -2.46 -10.67 8.89
C CYS A 457 -3.98 -10.77 8.92
N TYR A 458 -4.69 -9.99 8.11
CA TYR A 458 -6.15 -9.98 8.17
C TYR A 458 -6.81 -11.30 7.77
N TYR A 459 -6.25 -12.01 6.79
CA TYR A 459 -6.73 -13.36 6.52
C TYR A 459 -6.46 -14.29 7.71
N GLU A 460 -5.24 -14.27 8.25
CA GLU A 460 -4.83 -15.25 9.26
C GLU A 460 -5.35 -15.00 10.67
N THR A 461 -5.51 -13.75 11.09
CA THR A 461 -5.97 -13.45 12.44
C THR A 461 -7.48 -13.25 12.47
N GLU A 462 -8.03 -12.58 11.44
CA GLU A 462 -9.42 -12.13 11.45
C GLU A 462 -10.34 -12.89 10.48
N GLY A 463 -9.78 -13.70 9.57
CA GLY A 463 -10.58 -14.40 8.55
C GLY A 463 -11.16 -13.48 7.47
N ILE A 464 -10.51 -12.34 7.23
CA ILE A 464 -10.94 -11.36 6.25
C ILE A 464 -10.37 -11.73 4.87
N ALA A 465 -11.20 -11.62 3.83
CA ALA A 465 -10.74 -11.76 2.44
C ALA A 465 -9.90 -10.53 2.02
N ALA A 466 -8.61 -10.54 2.31
CA ALA A 466 -7.70 -9.42 2.04
C ALA A 466 -6.81 -9.67 0.82
N ILE A 467 -6.71 -8.67 -0.07
CA ILE A 467 -5.82 -8.67 -1.24
C ILE A 467 -5.05 -7.35 -1.34
N ASN A 468 -3.91 -7.37 -2.02
CA ASN A 468 -3.20 -6.16 -2.44
C ASN A 468 -3.35 -5.98 -3.96
N ILE A 469 -3.43 -4.75 -4.42
CA ILE A 469 -3.40 -4.44 -5.86
C ILE A 469 -2.31 -3.41 -6.12
N GLU A 470 -1.36 -3.78 -6.96
CA GLU A 470 -0.28 -2.92 -7.47
C GLU A 470 -0.77 -2.22 -8.73
N VAL A 471 -1.02 -0.90 -8.64
CA VAL A 471 -1.84 -0.18 -9.62
C VAL A 471 -1.10 0.25 -10.90
N HIS A 472 0.22 0.12 -10.96
CA HIS A 472 1.07 0.38 -12.12
C HIS A 472 2.53 0.00 -11.82
N ASP A 473 3.32 -0.21 -12.88
CA ASP A 473 4.78 -0.45 -12.79
C ASP A 473 5.64 0.82 -13.00
N ARG A 474 5.02 2.00 -13.18
CA ARG A 474 5.73 3.28 -13.26
C ARG A 474 6.36 3.69 -11.92
N ARG A 475 7.20 4.75 -11.98
CA ARG A 475 7.68 5.50 -10.81
C ARG A 475 6.54 5.84 -9.84
N TYR A 476 6.84 5.73 -8.55
CA TYR A 476 5.90 5.97 -7.45
C TYR A 476 5.45 7.44 -7.37
N THR A 477 6.39 8.36 -7.57
CA THR A 477 6.20 9.81 -7.53
C THR A 477 6.15 10.42 -8.94
N TYR A 478 5.52 11.58 -9.08
CA TYR A 478 5.26 12.20 -10.38
C TYR A 478 5.61 13.68 -10.44
N GLU A 479 5.96 14.15 -11.63
CA GLU A 479 5.78 15.56 -11.95
C GLU A 479 4.29 15.86 -12.17
N GLU A 480 3.83 17.06 -11.81
CA GLU A 480 2.41 17.40 -11.78
C GLU A 480 1.70 17.20 -13.13
N ALA A 481 2.36 17.59 -14.23
CA ALA A 481 1.81 17.40 -15.58
C ALA A 481 1.68 15.93 -15.98
N GLU A 482 2.61 15.07 -15.55
CA GLU A 482 2.52 13.63 -15.77
C GLU A 482 1.41 13.02 -14.92
N TYR A 483 1.33 13.40 -13.64
CA TYR A 483 0.30 12.95 -12.71
C TYR A 483 -1.10 13.17 -13.28
N MET A 484 -1.40 14.38 -13.75
CA MET A 484 -2.70 14.74 -14.31
C MET A 484 -3.07 13.96 -15.57
N LYS A 485 -2.10 13.36 -16.26
CA LYS A 485 -2.32 12.54 -17.46
C LYS A 485 -2.46 11.06 -17.12
N VAL A 486 -1.59 10.53 -16.26
CA VAL A 486 -1.45 9.09 -16.03
C VAL A 486 -2.45 8.59 -15.00
N VAL A 487 -2.61 9.30 -13.88
CA VAL A 487 -3.44 8.83 -12.77
C VAL A 487 -4.93 8.65 -13.15
N PRO A 488 -5.54 9.52 -13.97
CA PRO A 488 -6.89 9.25 -14.48
C PRO A 488 -7.01 7.96 -15.30
N GLU A 489 -5.95 7.53 -16.01
CA GLU A 489 -5.96 6.26 -16.75
C GLU A 489 -5.74 5.05 -15.83
N ILE A 490 -4.90 5.18 -14.80
CA ILE A 490 -4.75 4.17 -13.73
C ILE A 490 -6.09 3.91 -13.04
N CYS A 491 -6.86 4.97 -12.82
CA CYS A 491 -8.19 4.80 -12.26
C CYS A 491 -9.09 3.97 -13.17
N LYS A 492 -9.12 4.26 -14.48
CA LYS A 492 -9.90 3.53 -15.49
C LYS A 492 -9.66 2.02 -15.47
N THR A 493 -8.44 1.61 -15.17
CA THR A 493 -8.12 0.19 -15.06
C THR A 493 -8.58 -0.38 -13.72
N ASN A 494 -8.36 0.34 -12.61
CA ASN A 494 -8.51 -0.22 -11.26
C ASN A 494 -9.94 -0.18 -10.68
N VAL A 495 -10.73 0.88 -10.91
CA VAL A 495 -12.06 1.03 -10.31
C VAL A 495 -13.00 -0.13 -10.68
N PRO A 496 -13.11 -0.59 -11.94
CA PRO A 496 -13.96 -1.73 -12.28
C PRO A 496 -13.64 -3.00 -11.47
N GLY A 497 -12.36 -3.25 -11.18
CA GLY A 497 -11.91 -4.36 -10.35
C GLY A 497 -12.40 -4.27 -8.91
N ALA A 498 -12.29 -3.09 -8.29
CA ALA A 498 -12.81 -2.85 -6.95
C ALA A 498 -14.33 -3.01 -6.88
N ILE A 499 -15.07 -2.47 -7.86
CA ILE A 499 -16.54 -2.60 -7.90
C ILE A 499 -16.94 -4.07 -8.01
N TRP A 500 -16.25 -4.86 -8.84
CA TRP A 500 -16.49 -6.30 -8.93
C TRP A 500 -16.18 -7.02 -7.61
N PHE A 501 -15.06 -6.69 -6.96
CA PHE A 501 -14.69 -7.24 -5.66
C PHE A 501 -15.73 -6.93 -4.58
N LEU A 502 -16.28 -5.71 -4.56
CA LEU A 502 -17.36 -5.33 -3.64
C LEU A 502 -18.62 -6.16 -3.86
N PHE A 503 -19.00 -6.44 -5.11
CA PHE A 503 -20.12 -7.34 -5.39
C PHE A 503 -19.85 -8.75 -4.85
N TRP A 504 -18.64 -9.28 -5.06
CA TRP A 504 -18.26 -10.58 -4.56
C TRP A 504 -18.26 -10.63 -3.02
N ALA A 505 -17.67 -9.63 -2.37
CA ALA A 505 -17.58 -9.55 -0.92
C ALA A 505 -18.95 -9.44 -0.23
N ALA A 506 -19.94 -8.83 -0.89
CA ALA A 506 -21.31 -8.78 -0.40
C ALA A 506 -21.96 -10.18 -0.25
N ASP A 507 -21.48 -11.18 -0.99
CA ASP A 507 -21.93 -12.58 -0.87
C ASP A 507 -21.19 -13.35 0.24
N LEU A 508 -20.10 -12.81 0.80
CA LEU A 508 -19.39 -13.42 1.93
C LEU A 508 -20.14 -13.21 3.24
N GLY A 509 -20.60 -11.99 3.50
CA GLY A 509 -21.26 -11.66 4.76
C GLY A 509 -22.70 -12.16 4.90
N ASN A 510 -23.26 -12.79 3.86
CA ASN A 510 -24.55 -13.48 3.90
C ASN A 510 -24.40 -14.99 4.24
N ARG A 511 -23.19 -15.47 4.51
CA ARG A 511 -22.94 -16.85 4.90
C ARG A 511 -22.99 -16.92 6.42
N ALA A 512 -23.96 -17.66 6.95
CA ALA A 512 -24.02 -17.92 8.38
C ALA A 512 -22.70 -18.60 8.81
N PRO A 513 -22.17 -18.31 10.00
CA PRO A 513 -21.14 -19.17 10.57
C PRO A 513 -21.76 -20.56 10.75
N ASP A 514 -21.15 -21.57 10.13
CA ASP A 514 -21.51 -22.98 10.31
C ASP A 514 -21.25 -23.45 11.75
#